data_AF-A0A167LY25-F1
#
_entry.id   AF-A0A167LY25-F1
#
_cell.length_a   1.000
_cell.length_b   1.000
_cell.length_c   1.000
_cell.angle_alpha   90.00
_cell.angle_beta   90.00
_cell.angle_gamma   90.00
#
_symmetry.space_group_name_H-M   'P 1'
#
loop_
_entity.id
_entity.type
_entity.pdbx_description
1 polymer ?
#
loop_
_entity_poly.entity_id
_entity_poly.type
_entity_poly.pdbx_seq_one_letter_code
_entity_poly.pdbx_strand_id
1 'polypeptide(L)'
;MPATTDKLIIFDTTLRDGEQSPGVTLNTEEKIDIAKQLSRLGVDVLEAGFPVASIGDFEAVQRIAREVGPLMVGREAIGVPMTICGLARSTPNDIKRCAEAIKDAPRKRIHIFLATSDLHLKYKLKIDRDECVKRAVAAVTLGRSLVDEIEFSPEDAGRSDPDFLCKVLGKVIEAGATTLNIPDTVGYNTPEEYGSLIKYLIANTPGAEKAIFSTHCHNDLGLATANTLAGIQNGARQVEVTINGIGERAGNTAMEEVVMAIHTHPSYYPVHHTITTQLIFRTSQMVSNLSGMMIQPNKAIVGRNAFLHESGIHQDGVLKNRQTYEIITPETVGVTDISLVLGKHSGRNAFRERCKELGFSDIPEDEFQKAFEDFKALCDKKKNVNDADILAILSSQLQESAVASSAFFTLVGLQVVSGTEGPATANVRLFDVQKKIEKMDAAVGKAGSIEAVFEAIQRIVGRRFRLTKFDISAVGEGSDALGKAEIQVMPDIVPGNASEERISKAAFSSSIADTDIVSAAAKAYVAAINKQLVWESEVAAGTARSLPEERTVDV
;
A
#
# COMPACT_ATOMS: atom_id res chain seq x y z
N MET A 1 -38.18 -17.26 -8.88
CA MET A 1 -36.79 -17.57 -9.30
C MET A 1 -36.04 -16.26 -9.28
N PRO A 2 -34.83 -16.15 -8.71
CA PRO A 2 -34.07 -14.91 -8.84
C PRO A 2 -33.86 -14.64 -10.33
N ALA A 3 -34.09 -13.40 -10.77
CA ALA A 3 -33.87 -13.02 -12.16
C ALA A 3 -32.42 -13.37 -12.52
N THR A 4 -32.22 -14.13 -13.60
CA THR A 4 -30.88 -14.46 -14.10
C THR A 4 -30.23 -13.15 -14.55
N THR A 5 -29.25 -12.65 -13.79
CA THR A 5 -28.46 -11.47 -14.17
C THR A 5 -27.43 -11.86 -15.23
N ASP A 6 -27.11 -10.94 -16.13
CA ASP A 6 -26.11 -11.20 -17.18
C ASP A 6 -24.70 -11.22 -16.60
N LYS A 7 -23.78 -12.00 -17.17
CA LYS A 7 -22.37 -11.89 -16.79
C LYS A 7 -21.79 -10.58 -17.34
N LEU A 8 -21.16 -9.79 -16.48
CA LEU A 8 -20.32 -8.65 -16.87
C LEU A 8 -18.93 -9.13 -17.23
N ILE A 9 -18.46 -8.81 -18.43
CA ILE A 9 -17.10 -9.10 -18.88
C ILE A 9 -16.16 -8.03 -18.32
N ILE A 10 -15.18 -8.45 -17.53
CA ILE A 10 -14.14 -7.55 -17.02
C ILE A 10 -12.94 -7.59 -17.97
N PHE A 11 -12.73 -6.49 -18.68
CA PHE A 11 -11.58 -6.25 -19.53
C PHE A 11 -10.57 -5.39 -18.76
N ASP A 12 -9.38 -5.93 -18.50
CA ASP A 12 -8.29 -5.18 -17.88
C ASP A 12 -7.33 -4.63 -18.95
N THR A 13 -7.02 -3.33 -18.87
CA THR A 13 -6.03 -2.65 -19.71
C THR A 13 -4.87 -2.07 -18.89
N THR A 14 -4.58 -2.65 -17.71
CA THR A 14 -3.48 -2.20 -16.83
C THR A 14 -2.13 -2.30 -17.56
N LEU A 15 -1.93 -3.35 -18.37
CA LEU A 15 -0.68 -3.59 -19.10
C LEU A 15 -0.55 -2.85 -20.44
N ARG A 16 -1.57 -2.08 -20.83
CA ARG A 16 -1.53 -1.23 -22.03
C ARG A 16 -1.80 0.21 -21.67
N ASP A 17 -3.04 0.54 -21.34
CA ASP A 17 -3.40 1.93 -21.05
C ASP A 17 -2.85 2.38 -19.70
N GLY A 18 -2.86 1.48 -18.71
CA GLY A 18 -2.25 1.73 -17.40
C GLY A 18 -0.75 2.06 -17.50
N GLU A 19 -0.01 1.34 -18.36
CA GLU A 19 1.42 1.60 -18.60
C GLU A 19 1.67 2.94 -19.32
N GLN A 20 0.69 3.50 -20.02
CA GLN A 20 0.83 4.83 -20.63
C GLN A 20 0.84 5.98 -19.60
N SER A 21 0.60 5.70 -18.32
CA SER A 21 0.82 6.66 -17.25
C SER A 21 2.28 7.17 -17.23
N PRO A 22 2.50 8.50 -17.18
CA PRO A 22 3.85 9.05 -17.05
C PRO A 22 4.59 8.49 -15.84
N GLY A 23 5.78 7.92 -16.06
CA GLY A 23 6.63 7.36 -15.01
C GLY A 23 6.40 5.88 -14.71
N VAL A 24 5.42 5.24 -15.35
CA VAL A 24 5.27 3.78 -15.31
C VAL A 24 6.12 3.17 -16.41
N THR A 25 6.92 2.17 -16.08
CA THR A 25 7.69 1.39 -17.05
C THR A 25 7.81 -0.02 -16.54
N LEU A 26 7.13 -0.94 -17.21
CA LEU A 26 7.12 -2.35 -16.82
C LEU A 26 8.01 -3.15 -17.76
N ASN A 27 8.92 -3.93 -17.19
CA ASN A 27 9.66 -4.90 -17.97
C ASN A 27 8.80 -6.14 -18.27
N THR A 28 9.25 -6.98 -19.20
CA THR A 28 8.50 -8.15 -19.65
C THR A 28 8.14 -9.13 -18.54
N GLU A 29 9.02 -9.36 -17.56
CA GLU A 29 8.72 -10.27 -16.44
C GLU A 29 7.66 -9.67 -15.51
N GLU A 30 7.74 -8.38 -15.22
CA GLU A 30 6.74 -7.66 -14.41
C GLU A 30 5.36 -7.70 -15.08
N LYS A 31 5.31 -7.50 -16.40
CA LYS A 31 4.07 -7.66 -17.18
C LYS A 31 3.50 -9.07 -17.07
N ILE A 32 4.35 -10.10 -17.16
CA ILE A 32 3.92 -11.50 -17.04
C ILE A 32 3.40 -11.80 -15.62
N ASP A 33 4.05 -11.29 -14.59
CA ASP A 33 3.61 -11.49 -13.20
C ASP A 33 2.25 -10.83 -12.92
N ILE A 34 2.06 -9.59 -13.40
CA ILE A 34 0.76 -8.92 -13.35
C ILE A 34 -0.29 -9.72 -14.16
N ALA A 35 0.04 -10.18 -15.37
CA ALA A 35 -0.88 -10.96 -16.20
C ALA A 35 -1.30 -12.28 -15.54
N LYS A 36 -0.38 -12.99 -14.89
CA LYS A 36 -0.68 -14.19 -14.09
C LYS A 36 -1.62 -13.87 -12.93
N GLN A 37 -1.36 -12.77 -12.22
CA GLN A 37 -2.19 -12.33 -11.11
C GLN A 37 -3.60 -11.92 -11.56
N LEU A 38 -3.73 -11.22 -12.69
CA LEU A 38 -5.03 -10.85 -13.29
C LEU A 38 -5.82 -12.09 -13.75
N SER A 39 -5.14 -13.08 -14.33
CA SER A 39 -5.76 -14.35 -14.69
C SER A 39 -6.33 -15.07 -13.46
N ARG A 40 -5.55 -15.12 -12.37
CA ARG A 40 -5.96 -15.69 -11.07
C ARG A 40 -7.06 -14.88 -10.38
N LEU A 41 -7.05 -13.56 -10.52
CA LEU A 41 -8.10 -12.66 -10.01
C LEU A 41 -9.46 -12.94 -10.67
N GLY A 42 -9.45 -13.49 -11.89
CA GLY A 42 -10.66 -13.86 -12.64
C GLY A 42 -11.03 -12.87 -13.74
N VAL A 43 -10.07 -12.07 -14.21
CA VAL A 43 -10.25 -11.18 -15.38
C VAL A 43 -10.61 -12.00 -16.61
N ASP A 44 -11.55 -11.49 -17.41
CA ASP A 44 -12.06 -12.17 -18.60
C ASP A 44 -11.19 -11.89 -19.83
N VAL A 45 -10.80 -10.62 -20.02
CA VAL A 45 -10.00 -10.16 -21.15
C VAL A 45 -8.84 -9.31 -20.63
N LEU A 46 -7.62 -9.59 -21.08
CA LEU A 46 -6.44 -8.79 -20.78
C LEU A 46 -5.93 -8.13 -22.05
N GLU A 47 -5.93 -6.81 -22.11
CA GLU A 47 -5.17 -6.06 -23.12
C GLU A 47 -3.70 -6.00 -22.70
N ALA A 48 -2.92 -6.91 -23.27
CA ALA A 48 -1.56 -7.20 -22.84
C ALA A 48 -0.54 -6.16 -23.33
N GLY A 49 -0.93 -5.25 -24.23
CA GLY A 49 -0.07 -4.22 -24.78
C GLY A 49 -0.54 -3.69 -26.13
N PHE A 50 0.32 -2.91 -26.78
CA PHE A 50 0.18 -2.36 -28.11
C PHE A 50 1.33 -2.86 -29.03
N PRO A 51 1.22 -4.07 -29.61
CA PRO A 51 2.36 -4.80 -30.21
C PRO A 51 3.15 -4.09 -31.31
N VAL A 52 2.61 -3.06 -31.94
CA VAL A 52 3.32 -2.28 -32.97
C VAL A 52 4.19 -1.16 -32.38
N ALA A 53 3.99 -0.81 -31.10
CA ALA A 53 4.65 0.32 -30.47
C ALA A 53 6.17 0.10 -30.33
N SER A 54 6.59 -1.14 -30.02
CA SER A 54 8.00 -1.52 -29.97
C SER A 54 8.20 -3.03 -30.12
N ILE A 55 9.45 -3.45 -30.35
CA ILE A 55 9.81 -4.88 -30.34
C ILE A 55 9.59 -5.49 -28.96
N GLY A 56 9.98 -4.79 -27.88
CA GLY A 56 9.79 -5.27 -26.52
C GLY A 56 8.33 -5.49 -26.16
N ASP A 57 7.44 -4.60 -26.62
CA ASP A 57 6.01 -4.75 -26.37
C ASP A 57 5.39 -5.91 -27.18
N PHE A 58 5.83 -6.10 -28.42
CA PHE A 58 5.46 -7.31 -29.18
C PHE A 58 5.90 -8.60 -28.48
N GLU A 59 7.15 -8.67 -28.04
CA GLU A 59 7.71 -9.85 -27.37
C GLU A 59 7.00 -10.12 -26.05
N ALA A 60 6.68 -9.08 -25.27
CA ALA A 60 5.92 -9.20 -24.04
C ALA A 60 4.51 -9.75 -24.29
N VAL A 61 3.77 -9.20 -25.26
CA VAL A 61 2.44 -9.71 -25.63
C VAL A 61 2.52 -11.15 -26.12
N GLN A 62 3.52 -11.51 -26.93
CA GLN A 62 3.70 -12.88 -27.40
C GLN A 62 4.00 -13.86 -26.28
N ARG A 63 4.82 -13.48 -25.30
CA ARG A 63 5.08 -14.31 -24.12
C ARG A 63 3.84 -14.45 -23.24
N ILE A 64 3.10 -13.36 -22.99
CA ILE A 64 1.84 -13.42 -22.24
C ILE A 64 0.84 -14.35 -22.95
N ALA A 65 0.71 -14.25 -24.28
CA ALA A 65 -0.17 -15.11 -25.06
C ALA A 65 0.18 -16.61 -24.89
N ARG A 66 1.47 -16.95 -24.91
CA ARG A 66 1.96 -18.33 -24.80
C ARG A 66 1.95 -18.87 -23.37
N GLU A 67 2.38 -18.06 -22.40
CA GLU A 67 2.61 -18.49 -21.01
C GLU A 67 1.36 -18.31 -20.14
N VAL A 68 0.62 -17.21 -20.30
CA VAL A 68 -0.53 -16.84 -19.47
C VAL A 68 -1.86 -17.20 -20.12
N GLY A 69 -1.97 -17.06 -21.44
CA GLY A 69 -3.16 -17.41 -22.21
C GLY A 69 -3.77 -18.79 -21.89
N PRO A 70 -2.98 -19.87 -21.71
CA PRO A 70 -3.52 -21.19 -21.35
C PRO A 70 -3.69 -21.43 -19.84
N LEU A 71 -3.31 -20.50 -18.95
CA LEU A 71 -3.38 -20.73 -17.51
C LEU A 71 -4.82 -20.83 -17.03
N MET A 72 -5.06 -21.82 -16.17
CA MET A 72 -6.35 -22.06 -15.50
C MET A 72 -6.28 -21.94 -13.98
N VAL A 73 -5.08 -21.77 -13.41
CA VAL A 73 -4.86 -21.72 -11.96
C VAL A 73 -5.63 -20.57 -11.33
N GLY A 74 -6.55 -20.88 -10.41
CA GLY A 74 -7.39 -19.91 -9.71
C GLY A 74 -8.59 -19.40 -10.51
N ARG A 75 -8.81 -19.89 -11.74
CA ARG A 75 -9.99 -19.58 -12.57
C ARG A 75 -10.76 -20.83 -12.99
N GLU A 76 -10.54 -21.96 -12.31
CA GLU A 76 -11.18 -23.25 -12.60
C GLU A 76 -12.70 -23.13 -12.58
N ALA A 77 -13.25 -22.36 -11.63
CA ALA A 77 -14.70 -22.10 -11.51
C ALA A 77 -15.27 -21.30 -12.70
N ILE A 78 -14.45 -20.51 -13.41
CA ILE A 78 -14.85 -19.76 -14.60
C ILE A 78 -14.93 -20.70 -15.82
N GLY A 79 -14.16 -21.80 -15.82
CA GLY A 79 -14.23 -22.87 -16.82
C GLY A 79 -13.60 -22.53 -18.19
N VAL A 80 -13.11 -21.30 -18.38
CA VAL A 80 -12.45 -20.87 -19.62
C VAL A 80 -11.20 -20.02 -19.33
N PRO A 81 -10.15 -20.12 -20.18
CA PRO A 81 -8.96 -19.30 -20.05
C PRO A 81 -9.23 -17.82 -20.31
N MET A 82 -8.31 -16.97 -19.88
CA MET A 82 -8.35 -15.52 -20.13
C MET A 82 -8.17 -15.26 -21.62
N THR A 83 -8.98 -14.36 -22.19
CA THR A 83 -8.76 -13.89 -23.56
C THR A 83 -7.60 -12.90 -23.58
N ILE A 84 -6.60 -13.14 -24.42
CA ILE A 84 -5.48 -12.21 -24.60
C ILE A 84 -5.79 -11.27 -25.76
N CYS A 85 -5.82 -9.98 -25.46
CA CYS A 85 -6.12 -8.89 -26.37
C CYS A 85 -4.87 -8.08 -26.66
N GLY A 86 -4.72 -7.61 -27.91
CA GLY A 86 -3.73 -6.59 -28.27
C GLY A 86 -4.38 -5.44 -29.02
N LEU A 87 -3.92 -4.22 -28.74
CA LEU A 87 -4.39 -3.01 -29.41
C LEU A 87 -3.75 -2.87 -30.80
N ALA A 88 -4.51 -2.39 -31.78
CA ALA A 88 -4.04 -2.06 -33.11
C ALA A 88 -4.70 -0.78 -33.63
N ARG A 89 -3.93 0.09 -34.29
CA ARG A 89 -4.53 1.14 -35.13
C ARG A 89 -5.23 0.49 -36.33
N SER A 90 -6.15 1.22 -36.93
CA SER A 90 -6.86 0.82 -38.16
C SER A 90 -5.97 0.84 -39.42
N THR A 91 -4.83 0.14 -39.38
CA THR A 91 -3.90 -0.04 -40.51
C THR A 91 -3.57 -1.52 -40.70
N PRO A 92 -3.34 -1.99 -41.94
CA PRO A 92 -3.07 -3.42 -42.17
C PRO A 92 -1.83 -3.96 -41.47
N ASN A 93 -0.78 -3.14 -41.31
CA ASN A 93 0.46 -3.56 -40.67
C ASN A 93 0.26 -3.82 -39.17
N ASP A 94 -0.38 -2.88 -38.48
CA ASP A 94 -0.63 -2.94 -37.04
C ASP A 94 -1.53 -4.13 -36.69
N ILE A 95 -2.58 -4.35 -37.47
CA ILE A 95 -3.53 -5.47 -37.28
C ILE A 95 -2.82 -6.81 -37.47
N LYS A 96 -2.01 -6.97 -38.53
CA LYS A 96 -1.23 -8.20 -38.76
C LYS A 96 -0.21 -8.44 -37.65
N ARG A 97 0.47 -7.37 -37.20
CA ARG A 97 1.44 -7.44 -36.11
C ARG A 97 0.78 -7.85 -34.80
N CYS A 98 -0.39 -7.30 -34.50
CA CYS A 98 -1.18 -7.68 -33.33
C CYS A 98 -1.60 -9.17 -33.40
N ALA A 99 -2.13 -9.60 -34.54
CA ALA A 99 -2.52 -11.00 -34.76
C ALA A 99 -1.35 -11.98 -34.56
N GLU A 100 -0.14 -11.60 -35.02
CA GLU A 100 1.07 -12.39 -34.82
C GLU A 100 1.48 -12.47 -33.35
N ALA A 101 1.34 -11.39 -32.59
CA ALA A 101 1.71 -11.33 -31.18
C ALA A 101 0.82 -12.28 -30.34
N ILE A 102 -0.49 -12.24 -30.56
CA ILE A 102 -1.45 -13.03 -29.76
C ILE A 102 -1.71 -14.44 -30.29
N LYS A 103 -1.02 -14.87 -31.35
CA LYS A 103 -1.36 -16.08 -32.13
C LYS A 103 -1.41 -17.37 -31.28
N ASP A 104 -0.53 -17.46 -30.28
CA ASP A 104 -0.31 -18.64 -29.42
C ASP A 104 -1.37 -18.72 -28.30
N ALA A 105 -2.14 -17.66 -28.04
CA ALA A 105 -3.19 -17.67 -27.03
C ALA A 105 -4.37 -18.55 -27.47
N PRO A 106 -4.90 -19.44 -26.59
CA PRO A 106 -6.07 -20.26 -26.90
C PRO A 106 -7.31 -19.43 -27.22
N ARG A 107 -7.47 -18.29 -26.52
CA ARG A 107 -8.48 -17.28 -26.77
C ARG A 107 -7.80 -15.95 -27.02
N LYS A 108 -8.13 -15.33 -28.14
CA LYS A 108 -7.43 -14.15 -28.66
C LYS A 108 -8.40 -13.15 -29.26
N ARG A 109 -8.11 -11.87 -29.04
CA ARG A 109 -8.91 -10.74 -29.50
C ARG A 109 -8.00 -9.66 -30.08
N ILE A 110 -8.42 -9.05 -31.17
CA ILE A 110 -7.77 -7.81 -31.65
C ILE A 110 -8.70 -6.65 -31.32
N HIS A 111 -8.18 -5.65 -30.62
CA HIS A 111 -8.86 -4.39 -30.38
C HIS A 111 -8.38 -3.36 -31.41
N ILE A 112 -9.28 -2.93 -32.28
CA ILE A 112 -9.03 -1.96 -33.34
C ILE A 112 -9.68 -0.64 -32.96
N PHE A 113 -8.97 0.48 -33.14
CA PHE A 113 -9.55 1.80 -32.90
C PHE A 113 -9.39 2.75 -34.09
N LEU A 114 -10.34 3.68 -34.20
CA LEU A 114 -10.30 4.82 -35.12
C LEU A 114 -11.09 6.00 -34.53
N ALA A 115 -10.54 7.20 -34.63
CA ALA A 115 -11.22 8.40 -34.14
C ALA A 115 -12.44 8.77 -34.98
N THR A 116 -13.54 9.10 -34.32
CA THR A 116 -14.82 9.43 -34.99
C THR A 116 -15.34 10.83 -34.72
N SER A 117 -14.78 11.57 -33.75
CA SER A 117 -15.25 12.93 -33.46
C SER A 117 -14.90 13.87 -34.60
N ASP A 118 -15.76 14.85 -34.88
CA ASP A 118 -15.51 15.83 -35.96
C ASP A 118 -14.20 16.60 -35.74
N LEU A 119 -13.81 16.81 -34.47
CA LEU A 119 -12.53 17.39 -34.12
C LEU A 119 -11.35 16.52 -34.57
N HIS A 120 -11.38 15.22 -34.25
CA HIS A 120 -10.32 14.30 -34.66
C HIS A 120 -10.32 14.05 -36.18
N LEU A 121 -11.48 13.90 -36.80
CA LEU A 121 -11.59 13.74 -38.26
C LEU A 121 -10.97 14.92 -39.01
N LYS A 122 -11.28 16.15 -38.59
CA LYS A 122 -10.80 17.38 -39.24
C LYS A 122 -9.34 17.67 -38.95
N TYR A 123 -8.92 17.61 -37.68
CA TYR A 123 -7.61 18.14 -37.26
C TYR A 123 -6.53 17.06 -37.06
N LYS A 124 -6.91 15.85 -36.62
CA LYS A 124 -5.97 14.74 -36.36
C LYS A 124 -5.78 13.86 -37.61
N LEU A 125 -6.87 13.35 -38.17
CA LEU A 125 -6.85 12.38 -39.26
C LEU A 125 -6.90 13.02 -40.65
N LYS A 126 -7.49 14.21 -40.77
CA LYS A 126 -7.71 14.93 -42.04
C LYS A 126 -8.45 14.08 -43.07
N ILE A 127 -9.52 13.42 -42.63
CA ILE A 127 -10.41 12.60 -43.46
C ILE A 127 -11.87 13.02 -43.24
N ASP A 128 -12.74 12.71 -44.20
CA ASP A 128 -14.18 12.88 -44.04
C ASP A 128 -14.84 11.66 -43.37
N ARG A 129 -16.14 11.80 -43.06
CA ARG A 129 -16.94 10.77 -42.40
C ARG A 129 -17.09 9.49 -43.24
N ASP A 130 -17.13 9.58 -44.57
CA ASP A 130 -17.29 8.40 -45.43
C ASP A 130 -15.98 7.60 -45.56
N GLU A 131 -14.84 8.29 -45.64
CA GLU A 131 -13.52 7.68 -45.56
C GLU A 131 -13.27 7.04 -44.19
N CYS A 132 -13.73 7.67 -43.09
CA CYS A 132 -13.70 7.08 -41.76
C CYS A 132 -14.42 5.72 -41.71
N VAL A 133 -15.66 5.65 -42.22
CA VAL A 133 -16.44 4.39 -42.29
C VAL A 133 -15.71 3.34 -43.14
N LYS A 134 -15.20 3.71 -44.32
CA LYS A 134 -14.47 2.77 -45.20
C LYS A 134 -13.24 2.18 -44.50
N ARG A 135 -12.48 3.01 -43.79
CA ARG A 135 -11.28 2.55 -43.04
C ARG A 135 -11.65 1.64 -41.88
N ALA A 136 -12.67 1.99 -41.10
CA ALA A 136 -13.15 1.17 -39.99
C ALA A 136 -13.60 -0.22 -40.49
N VAL A 137 -14.41 -0.27 -41.55
CA VAL A 137 -14.88 -1.52 -42.16
C VAL A 137 -13.72 -2.36 -42.69
N ALA A 138 -12.77 -1.76 -43.42
CA ALA A 138 -11.62 -2.47 -43.97
C ALA A 138 -10.72 -3.04 -42.86
N ALA A 139 -10.51 -2.29 -41.78
CA ALA A 139 -9.72 -2.71 -40.63
C ALA A 139 -10.39 -3.90 -39.90
N VAL A 140 -11.69 -3.80 -39.60
CA VAL A 140 -12.45 -4.87 -38.94
C VAL A 140 -12.52 -6.12 -39.82
N THR A 141 -12.77 -5.97 -41.13
CA THR A 141 -12.77 -7.09 -42.08
C THR A 141 -11.43 -7.83 -42.08
N LEU A 142 -10.31 -7.09 -42.09
CA LEU A 142 -8.98 -7.68 -42.02
C LEU A 142 -8.75 -8.36 -40.67
N GLY A 143 -9.10 -7.72 -39.56
CA GLY A 143 -8.99 -8.31 -38.22
C GLY A 143 -9.76 -9.64 -38.14
N ARG A 144 -11.03 -9.65 -38.57
CA ARG A 144 -11.90 -10.84 -38.56
C ARG A 144 -11.39 -11.97 -39.45
N SER A 145 -10.59 -11.67 -40.47
CA SER A 145 -9.93 -12.69 -41.29
C SER A 145 -8.75 -13.39 -40.58
N LEU A 146 -8.27 -12.81 -39.48
CA LEU A 146 -7.10 -13.28 -38.73
C LEU A 146 -7.44 -13.89 -37.37
N VAL A 147 -8.46 -13.36 -36.69
CA VAL A 147 -8.95 -13.86 -35.40
C VAL A 147 -10.46 -13.82 -35.32
N ASP A 148 -11.01 -14.58 -34.37
CA ASP A 148 -12.46 -14.64 -34.21
C ASP A 148 -13.04 -13.44 -33.46
N GLU A 149 -12.48 -13.06 -32.31
CA GLU A 149 -13.02 -11.95 -31.53
C GLU A 149 -12.40 -10.62 -31.99
N ILE A 150 -13.24 -9.69 -32.42
CA ILE A 150 -12.84 -8.34 -32.82
C ILE A 150 -13.59 -7.31 -32.00
N GLU A 151 -12.82 -6.44 -31.38
CA GLU A 151 -13.33 -5.27 -30.68
C GLU A 151 -13.03 -4.02 -31.48
N PHE A 152 -14.01 -3.12 -31.61
CA PHE A 152 -13.85 -1.85 -32.29
C PHE A 152 -14.18 -0.67 -31.38
N SER A 153 -13.26 0.30 -31.33
CA SER A 153 -13.43 1.56 -30.60
C SER A 153 -13.50 2.77 -31.53
N PRO A 154 -14.65 3.45 -31.63
CA PRO A 154 -14.70 4.86 -32.01
C PRO A 154 -13.98 5.74 -30.97
N GLU A 155 -12.69 6.03 -31.17
CA GLU A 155 -11.94 6.93 -30.27
C GLU A 155 -12.62 8.31 -30.24
N ASP A 156 -12.78 8.87 -29.04
CA ASP A 156 -13.50 10.11 -28.76
C ASP A 156 -15.02 10.02 -29.02
N ALA A 157 -15.62 8.84 -28.75
CA ALA A 157 -17.06 8.59 -28.91
C ALA A 157 -17.93 9.54 -28.08
N GLY A 158 -17.54 9.84 -26.84
CA GLY A 158 -18.29 10.74 -25.95
C GLY A 158 -18.52 12.16 -26.49
N ARG A 159 -17.76 12.58 -27.51
CA ARG A 159 -17.89 13.88 -28.21
C ARG A 159 -18.21 13.74 -29.70
N SER A 160 -18.48 12.52 -30.17
CA SER A 160 -18.88 12.25 -31.55
C SER A 160 -20.39 12.44 -31.73
N ASP A 161 -20.80 12.76 -32.96
CA ASP A 161 -22.21 12.81 -33.34
C ASP A 161 -22.86 11.42 -33.18
N PRO A 162 -23.92 11.25 -32.34
CA PRO A 162 -24.49 9.94 -32.05
C PRO A 162 -25.03 9.19 -33.27
N ASP A 163 -25.59 9.90 -34.26
CA ASP A 163 -26.12 9.27 -35.47
C ASP A 163 -24.99 8.75 -36.36
N PHE A 164 -23.89 9.50 -36.45
CA PHE A 164 -22.68 9.04 -37.13
C PHE A 164 -22.05 7.84 -36.42
N LEU A 165 -22.03 7.82 -35.08
CA LEU A 165 -21.62 6.64 -34.32
C LEU A 165 -22.47 5.42 -34.69
N CYS A 166 -23.79 5.51 -34.67
CA CYS A 166 -24.69 4.42 -35.08
C CYS A 166 -24.37 3.91 -36.50
N LYS A 167 -24.07 4.82 -37.45
CA LYS A 167 -23.66 4.46 -38.82
C LYS A 167 -22.34 3.68 -38.83
N VAL A 168 -21.31 4.16 -38.15
CA VAL A 168 -19.99 3.50 -38.09
C VAL A 168 -20.11 2.14 -37.40
N LEU A 169 -20.75 2.10 -36.23
CA LEU A 169 -20.93 0.89 -35.42
C LEU A 169 -21.71 -0.19 -36.18
N GLY A 170 -22.82 0.18 -36.83
CA GLY A 170 -23.59 -0.79 -37.64
C GLY A 170 -22.76 -1.38 -38.78
N LYS A 171 -21.92 -0.55 -39.42
CA LYS A 171 -21.05 -1.01 -40.52
C LYS A 171 -19.90 -1.90 -40.05
N VAL A 172 -19.33 -1.67 -38.86
CA VAL A 172 -18.32 -2.59 -38.32
C VAL A 172 -18.92 -3.88 -37.77
N ILE A 173 -20.16 -3.86 -37.26
CA ILE A 173 -20.90 -5.09 -36.93
C ILE A 173 -21.09 -5.94 -38.19
N GLU A 174 -21.56 -5.34 -39.29
CA GLU A 174 -21.68 -6.02 -40.60
C GLU A 174 -20.34 -6.62 -41.06
N ALA A 175 -19.22 -5.95 -40.78
CA ALA A 175 -17.88 -6.40 -41.12
C ALA A 175 -17.33 -7.51 -40.18
N GLY A 176 -17.98 -7.76 -39.04
CA GLY A 176 -17.64 -8.85 -38.11
C GLY A 176 -17.08 -8.41 -36.75
N ALA A 177 -17.27 -7.15 -36.33
CA ALA A 177 -16.99 -6.76 -34.95
C ALA A 177 -17.94 -7.49 -33.98
N THR A 178 -17.37 -8.11 -32.93
CA THR A 178 -18.11 -8.85 -31.89
C THR A 178 -18.32 -8.01 -30.63
N THR A 179 -17.46 -7.01 -30.41
CA THR A 179 -17.53 -6.08 -29.28
C THR A 179 -17.35 -4.66 -29.78
N LEU A 180 -18.15 -3.73 -29.26
CA LEU A 180 -18.08 -2.30 -29.55
C LEU A 180 -17.76 -1.55 -28.27
N ASN A 181 -16.58 -0.97 -28.19
CA ASN A 181 -16.16 -0.19 -27.03
C ASN A 181 -16.43 1.29 -27.26
N ILE A 182 -17.12 1.93 -26.32
CA ILE A 182 -17.56 3.32 -26.42
C ILE A 182 -16.74 4.15 -25.43
N PRO A 183 -15.58 4.71 -25.83
CA PRO A 183 -14.73 5.41 -24.89
C PRO A 183 -15.22 6.83 -24.56
N ASP A 184 -15.23 7.19 -23.28
CA ASP A 184 -15.14 8.58 -22.81
C ASP A 184 -13.65 8.95 -22.71
N THR A 185 -13.03 9.13 -23.87
CA THR A 185 -11.57 9.26 -24.05
C THR A 185 -10.96 10.37 -23.20
N VAL A 186 -11.70 11.45 -22.93
CA VAL A 186 -11.23 12.62 -22.19
C VAL A 186 -11.86 12.68 -20.79
N GLY A 187 -12.68 11.71 -20.39
CA GLY A 187 -13.32 11.71 -19.06
C GLY A 187 -14.22 12.92 -18.81
N TYR A 188 -14.91 13.40 -19.86
CA TYR A 188 -15.68 14.65 -19.84
C TYR A 188 -17.18 14.45 -19.56
N ASN A 189 -17.74 13.31 -19.95
CA ASN A 189 -19.18 13.10 -19.85
C ASN A 189 -19.64 13.01 -18.39
N THR A 190 -20.87 13.44 -18.13
CA THR A 190 -21.56 13.12 -16.87
C THR A 190 -22.19 11.72 -16.93
N PRO A 191 -22.51 11.08 -15.79
CA PRO A 191 -23.11 9.74 -15.78
C PRO A 191 -24.41 9.66 -16.58
N GLU A 192 -25.26 10.69 -16.51
CA GLU A 192 -26.51 10.76 -17.25
C GLU A 192 -26.29 10.86 -18.76
N GLU A 193 -25.33 11.69 -19.20
CA GLU A 193 -24.96 11.82 -20.61
C GLU A 193 -24.41 10.51 -21.17
N TYR A 194 -23.46 9.91 -20.46
CA TYR A 194 -22.78 8.68 -20.91
C TYR A 194 -23.73 7.48 -20.91
N GLY A 195 -24.53 7.31 -19.84
CA GLY A 195 -25.56 6.28 -19.79
C GLY A 195 -26.62 6.43 -20.90
N SER A 196 -27.04 7.66 -21.17
CA SER A 196 -27.98 7.96 -22.26
C SER A 196 -27.38 7.65 -23.64
N LEU A 197 -26.09 7.95 -23.84
CA LEU A 197 -25.38 7.60 -25.07
C LEU A 197 -25.34 6.08 -25.29
N ILE A 198 -24.93 5.30 -24.27
CA ILE A 198 -24.92 3.83 -24.37
C ILE A 198 -26.31 3.30 -24.73
N LYS A 199 -27.35 3.76 -24.03
CA LYS A 199 -28.75 3.37 -24.32
C LYS A 199 -29.15 3.72 -25.76
N TYR A 200 -28.79 4.92 -26.22
CA TYR A 200 -29.09 5.39 -27.56
C TYR A 200 -28.40 4.51 -28.62
N LEU A 201 -27.12 4.22 -28.45
CA LEU A 201 -26.35 3.42 -29.41
C LEU A 201 -26.90 1.99 -29.49
N ILE A 202 -27.24 1.36 -28.35
CA ILE A 202 -27.85 0.03 -28.33
C ILE A 202 -29.22 0.02 -29.04
N ALA A 203 -30.04 1.05 -28.83
CA ALA A 203 -31.38 1.13 -29.40
C ALA A 203 -31.39 1.44 -30.91
N ASN A 204 -30.40 2.20 -31.41
CA ASN A 204 -30.45 2.78 -32.76
C ASN A 204 -29.38 2.23 -33.71
N THR A 205 -28.38 1.48 -33.23
CA THR A 205 -27.35 0.87 -34.10
C THR A 205 -27.90 -0.38 -34.79
N PRO A 206 -27.89 -0.46 -36.13
CA PRO A 206 -28.30 -1.67 -36.84
C PRO A 206 -27.42 -2.87 -36.47
N GLY A 207 -28.04 -3.97 -36.04
CA GLY A 207 -27.34 -5.20 -35.65
C GLY A 207 -26.75 -5.17 -34.23
N ALA A 208 -27.11 -4.18 -33.40
CA ALA A 208 -26.64 -4.04 -32.02
C ALA A 208 -26.79 -5.33 -31.20
N GLU A 209 -27.83 -6.13 -31.46
CA GLU A 209 -28.08 -7.41 -30.77
C GLU A 209 -27.00 -8.49 -31.02
N LYS A 210 -26.12 -8.29 -32.00
CA LYS A 210 -25.04 -9.21 -32.37
C LYS A 210 -23.70 -8.87 -31.74
N ALA A 211 -23.59 -7.74 -31.04
CA ALA A 211 -22.35 -7.26 -30.46
C ALA A 211 -22.51 -6.92 -28.98
N ILE A 212 -21.44 -7.12 -28.22
CA ILE A 212 -21.36 -6.67 -26.83
C ILE A 212 -20.96 -5.20 -26.80
N PHE A 213 -21.68 -4.37 -26.04
CA PHE A 213 -21.27 -2.99 -25.79
C PHE A 213 -20.35 -2.94 -24.56
N SER A 214 -19.18 -2.32 -24.75
CA SER A 214 -18.13 -2.09 -23.74
C SER A 214 -18.06 -0.62 -23.38
N THR A 215 -17.75 -0.32 -22.13
CA THR A 215 -17.46 1.04 -21.65
C THR A 215 -15.97 1.21 -21.36
N HIS A 216 -15.38 2.32 -21.78
CA HIS A 216 -14.00 2.71 -21.44
C HIS A 216 -13.97 4.17 -21.01
N CYS A 217 -14.04 4.44 -19.70
CA CYS A 217 -14.12 5.81 -19.19
C CYS A 217 -12.80 6.25 -18.56
N HIS A 218 -12.26 7.39 -19.01
CA HIS A 218 -11.18 8.10 -18.34
C HIS A 218 -11.70 9.00 -17.21
N ASN A 219 -10.79 9.43 -16.34
CA ASN A 219 -11.14 10.02 -15.04
C ASN A 219 -10.82 11.51 -14.88
N ASP A 220 -10.71 12.27 -15.98
CA ASP A 220 -10.30 13.69 -15.94
C ASP A 220 -11.19 14.56 -15.03
N LEU A 221 -12.48 14.25 -14.90
CA LEU A 221 -13.41 14.92 -13.97
C LEU A 221 -13.70 14.13 -12.67
N GLY A 222 -13.04 13.01 -12.44
CA GLY A 222 -13.29 12.15 -11.27
C GLY A 222 -14.58 11.31 -11.36
N LEU A 223 -15.15 11.14 -12.56
CA LEU A 223 -16.45 10.50 -12.79
C LEU A 223 -16.35 9.13 -13.49
N ALA A 224 -15.16 8.59 -13.72
CA ALA A 224 -14.96 7.38 -14.54
C ALA A 224 -15.77 6.17 -14.04
N THR A 225 -15.70 5.89 -12.73
CA THR A 225 -16.46 4.80 -12.09
C THR A 225 -17.97 5.02 -12.20
N ALA A 226 -18.44 6.27 -12.00
CA ALA A 226 -19.86 6.59 -12.11
C ALA A 226 -20.38 6.45 -13.55
N ASN A 227 -19.60 6.90 -14.54
CA ASN A 227 -19.93 6.77 -15.97
C ASN A 227 -19.98 5.30 -16.38
N THR A 228 -19.00 4.50 -15.96
CA THR A 228 -18.97 3.05 -16.23
C THR A 228 -20.20 2.34 -15.65
N LEU A 229 -20.56 2.63 -14.39
CA LEU A 229 -21.76 2.07 -13.76
C LEU A 229 -23.05 2.51 -14.47
N ALA A 230 -23.14 3.77 -14.92
CA ALA A 230 -24.25 4.25 -15.71
C ALA A 230 -24.36 3.52 -17.07
N GLY A 231 -23.24 3.23 -17.73
CA GLY A 231 -23.20 2.42 -18.94
C GLY A 231 -23.71 1.00 -18.73
N ILE A 232 -23.30 0.34 -17.63
CA ILE A 232 -23.80 -1.00 -17.24
C ILE A 232 -25.33 -1.00 -17.09
N GLN A 233 -25.87 -0.01 -16.36
CA GLN A 233 -27.32 0.13 -16.15
C GLN A 233 -28.10 0.32 -17.46
N ASN A 234 -27.45 0.90 -18.47
CA ASN A 234 -28.04 1.20 -19.76
C ASN A 234 -27.75 0.15 -20.84
N GLY A 235 -27.17 -1.00 -20.48
CA GLY A 235 -27.07 -2.17 -21.34
C GLY A 235 -25.65 -2.61 -21.71
N ALA A 236 -24.61 -1.91 -21.26
CA ALA A 236 -23.25 -2.40 -21.44
C ALA A 236 -23.04 -3.73 -20.70
N ARG A 237 -22.26 -4.64 -21.31
CA ARG A 237 -21.96 -5.98 -20.79
C ARG A 237 -20.46 -6.30 -20.77
N GLN A 238 -19.63 -5.34 -21.12
CA GLN A 238 -18.21 -5.33 -20.87
C GLN A 238 -17.80 -3.97 -20.27
N VAL A 239 -16.77 -3.97 -19.43
CA VAL A 239 -16.12 -2.75 -18.94
C VAL A 239 -14.62 -2.87 -19.11
N GLU A 240 -13.99 -1.80 -19.59
CA GLU A 240 -12.55 -1.64 -19.69
C GLU A 240 -12.05 -0.81 -18.50
N VAL A 241 -11.22 -1.44 -17.68
CA VAL A 241 -10.79 -0.95 -16.37
C VAL A 241 -9.30 -1.19 -16.17
N THR A 242 -8.73 -0.54 -15.16
CA THR A 242 -7.37 -0.82 -14.70
C THR A 242 -7.33 -1.01 -13.19
N ILE A 243 -6.36 -1.76 -12.70
CA ILE A 243 -6.07 -1.85 -11.27
C ILE A 243 -5.61 -0.49 -10.76
N ASN A 244 -6.15 -0.05 -9.62
CA ASN A 244 -5.86 1.24 -9.00
C ASN A 244 -6.30 2.47 -9.83
N GLY A 245 -6.96 2.28 -10.97
CA GLY A 245 -7.35 3.35 -11.88
C GLY A 245 -6.18 4.02 -12.60
N ILE A 246 -5.02 3.34 -12.76
CA ILE A 246 -3.90 3.90 -13.53
C ILE A 246 -4.25 4.06 -15.02
N GLY A 247 -3.61 4.99 -15.71
CA GLY A 247 -3.89 5.29 -17.12
C GLY A 247 -3.39 6.66 -17.56
N GLU A 248 -3.70 7.07 -18.78
CA GLU A 248 -3.39 8.42 -19.25
C GLU A 248 -4.00 9.51 -18.34
N ARG A 249 -3.25 10.59 -18.12
CA ARG A 249 -3.68 11.80 -17.39
C ARG A 249 -4.16 11.49 -15.96
N ALA A 250 -5.47 11.54 -15.71
CA ALA A 250 -6.11 11.25 -14.43
C ALA A 250 -6.43 9.76 -14.24
N GLY A 251 -6.14 8.93 -15.25
CA GLY A 251 -6.31 7.50 -15.19
C GLY A 251 -7.58 6.97 -15.85
N ASN A 252 -7.76 5.67 -15.75
CA ASN A 252 -8.93 4.94 -16.21
C ASN A 252 -9.89 4.65 -15.06
N THR A 253 -11.03 4.07 -15.40
CA THR A 253 -11.94 3.51 -14.40
C THR A 253 -11.23 2.43 -13.58
N ALA A 254 -11.32 2.53 -12.25
CA ALA A 254 -10.70 1.60 -11.33
C ALA A 254 -11.51 0.29 -11.22
N MET A 255 -10.87 -0.85 -11.50
CA MET A 255 -11.51 -2.17 -11.46
C MET A 255 -12.12 -2.46 -10.09
N GLU A 256 -11.35 -2.21 -9.03
CA GLU A 256 -11.78 -2.52 -7.67
C GLU A 256 -13.06 -1.78 -7.26
N GLU A 257 -13.27 -0.57 -7.77
CA GLU A 257 -14.45 0.24 -7.46
C GLU A 257 -15.70 -0.28 -8.17
N VAL A 258 -15.60 -0.57 -9.47
CA VAL A 258 -16.73 -1.11 -10.27
C VAL A 258 -17.13 -2.49 -9.75
N VAL A 259 -16.16 -3.37 -9.52
CA VAL A 259 -16.40 -4.72 -9.01
C VAL A 259 -17.09 -4.66 -7.64
N MET A 260 -16.58 -3.84 -6.71
CA MET A 260 -17.17 -3.78 -5.37
C MET A 260 -18.52 -3.06 -5.34
N ALA A 261 -18.78 -2.10 -6.24
CA ALA A 261 -20.10 -1.49 -6.38
C ALA A 261 -21.15 -2.53 -6.79
N ILE A 262 -20.83 -3.40 -7.76
CA ILE A 262 -21.71 -4.50 -8.19
C ILE A 262 -21.84 -5.55 -7.08
N HIS A 263 -20.73 -5.94 -6.46
CA HIS A 263 -20.69 -6.95 -5.40
C HIS A 263 -21.57 -6.58 -4.20
N THR A 264 -21.55 -5.30 -3.80
CA THR A 264 -22.33 -4.78 -2.66
C THR A 264 -23.79 -4.49 -2.99
N HIS A 265 -24.16 -4.44 -4.28
CA HIS A 265 -25.51 -4.16 -4.74
C HIS A 265 -26.06 -5.22 -5.72
N PRO A 266 -26.11 -6.51 -5.32
CA PRO A 266 -26.45 -7.61 -6.21
C PRO A 266 -27.88 -7.58 -6.77
N SER A 267 -28.78 -6.79 -6.17
CA SER A 267 -30.17 -6.62 -6.62
C SER A 267 -30.41 -5.36 -7.45
N TYR A 268 -29.43 -4.43 -7.52
CA TYR A 268 -29.59 -3.15 -8.20
C TYR A 268 -29.03 -3.19 -9.63
N TYR A 269 -27.82 -3.72 -9.80
CA TYR A 269 -27.21 -3.85 -11.11
C TYR A 269 -27.71 -5.11 -11.82
N PRO A 270 -28.05 -5.05 -13.13
CA PRO A 270 -28.60 -6.19 -13.87
C PRO A 270 -27.53 -7.21 -14.28
N VAL A 271 -26.38 -7.23 -13.60
CA VAL A 271 -25.21 -8.03 -13.96
C VAL A 271 -24.54 -8.67 -12.74
N HIS A 272 -23.73 -9.70 -12.97
CA HIS A 272 -22.82 -10.29 -11.98
C HIS A 272 -21.40 -10.40 -12.55
N HIS A 273 -20.38 -10.49 -11.70
CA HIS A 273 -18.97 -10.65 -12.10
C HIS A 273 -18.41 -12.00 -11.61
N THR A 274 -17.26 -12.42 -12.17
CA THR A 274 -16.51 -13.62 -11.73
C THR A 274 -15.20 -13.29 -11.01
N ILE A 275 -14.93 -12.02 -10.72
CA ILE A 275 -13.75 -11.58 -9.97
C ILE A 275 -13.73 -12.16 -8.55
N THR A 276 -12.60 -12.74 -8.17
CA THR A 276 -12.31 -13.20 -6.80
C THR A 276 -11.93 -11.99 -5.95
N THR A 277 -12.91 -11.38 -5.28
CA THR A 277 -12.72 -10.10 -4.58
C THR A 277 -11.62 -10.15 -3.52
N GLN A 278 -11.39 -11.31 -2.89
CA GLN A 278 -10.35 -11.52 -1.88
C GLN A 278 -8.92 -11.38 -2.44
N LEU A 279 -8.74 -11.29 -3.75
CA LEU A 279 -7.45 -11.05 -4.39
C LEU A 279 -7.25 -9.59 -4.81
N ILE A 280 -8.25 -8.71 -4.62
CA ILE A 280 -8.20 -7.30 -5.04
C ILE A 280 -7.04 -6.57 -4.37
N PHE A 281 -6.96 -6.60 -3.03
CA PHE A 281 -5.94 -5.85 -2.30
C PHE A 281 -4.52 -6.28 -2.67
N ARG A 282 -4.26 -7.59 -2.72
CA ARG A 282 -2.97 -8.13 -3.16
C ARG A 282 -2.61 -7.69 -4.59
N THR A 283 -3.58 -7.72 -5.50
CA THR A 283 -3.36 -7.30 -6.90
C THR A 283 -3.04 -5.81 -6.98
N SER A 284 -3.77 -4.99 -6.23
CA SER A 284 -3.54 -3.56 -6.08
C SER A 284 -2.13 -3.24 -5.58
N GLN A 285 -1.67 -3.91 -4.50
CA GLN A 285 -0.32 -3.74 -3.97
C GLN A 285 0.76 -4.18 -4.96
N MET A 286 0.55 -5.30 -5.66
CA MET A 286 1.48 -5.77 -6.70
C MET A 286 1.63 -4.74 -7.83
N VAL A 287 0.53 -4.23 -8.36
CA VAL A 287 0.56 -3.21 -9.42
C VAL A 287 1.22 -1.93 -8.91
N SER A 288 0.92 -1.48 -7.69
CA SER A 288 1.55 -0.30 -7.09
C SER A 288 3.06 -0.45 -6.95
N ASN A 289 3.52 -1.59 -6.45
CA ASN A 289 4.95 -1.88 -6.27
C ASN A 289 5.71 -1.96 -7.60
N LEU A 290 5.12 -2.61 -8.62
CA LEU A 290 5.78 -2.80 -9.91
C LEU A 290 5.72 -1.56 -10.81
N SER A 291 4.63 -0.79 -10.75
CA SER A 291 4.49 0.44 -11.52
C SER A 291 5.17 1.65 -10.88
N GLY A 292 5.47 1.59 -9.57
CA GLY A 292 5.92 2.74 -8.78
C GLY A 292 4.81 3.76 -8.45
N MET A 293 3.58 3.52 -8.90
CA MET A 293 2.45 4.41 -8.64
C MET A 293 1.90 4.14 -7.23
N MET A 294 2.21 5.04 -6.30
CA MET A 294 1.74 4.96 -4.92
C MET A 294 0.22 5.08 -4.82
N ILE A 295 -0.40 4.17 -4.07
CA ILE A 295 -1.85 4.22 -3.80
C ILE A 295 -2.15 5.36 -2.83
N GLN A 296 -3.12 6.20 -3.18
CA GLN A 296 -3.61 7.24 -2.29
C GLN A 296 -4.12 6.60 -0.98
N PRO A 297 -3.75 7.11 0.21
CA PRO A 297 -4.15 6.50 1.48
C PRO A 297 -5.67 6.29 1.62
N ASN A 298 -6.47 7.22 1.10
CA ASN A 298 -7.93 7.18 1.12
C ASN A 298 -8.55 6.76 -0.24
N LYS A 299 -7.80 6.06 -1.11
CA LYS A 299 -8.36 5.44 -2.31
C LYS A 299 -9.47 4.47 -1.92
N ALA A 300 -10.59 4.51 -2.63
CA ALA A 300 -11.69 3.60 -2.38
C ALA A 300 -11.22 2.13 -2.51
N ILE A 301 -11.74 1.26 -1.64
CA ILE A 301 -11.50 -0.20 -1.60
C ILE A 301 -10.08 -0.63 -1.17
N VAL A 302 -9.03 0.00 -1.72
CA VAL A 302 -7.64 -0.48 -1.58
C VAL A 302 -6.71 0.50 -0.88
N GLY A 303 -7.18 1.69 -0.52
CA GLY A 303 -6.41 2.64 0.27
C GLY A 303 -6.14 2.11 1.67
N ARG A 304 -4.94 2.34 2.21
CA ARG A 304 -4.57 1.90 3.57
C ARG A 304 -5.52 2.43 4.67
N ASN A 305 -6.21 3.55 4.41
CA ASN A 305 -7.19 4.15 5.33
C ASN A 305 -8.64 3.73 5.04
N ALA A 306 -8.91 2.92 4.00
CA ALA A 306 -10.27 2.60 3.55
C ALA A 306 -11.11 1.84 4.59
N PHE A 307 -10.45 1.12 5.51
CA PHE A 307 -11.09 0.34 6.57
C PHE A 307 -10.68 0.80 7.99
N LEU A 308 -10.01 1.96 8.10
CA LEU A 308 -9.56 2.49 9.39
C LEU A 308 -10.55 3.52 9.95
N HIS A 309 -10.82 3.41 11.25
CA HIS A 309 -11.68 4.35 11.99
C HIS A 309 -10.87 5.05 13.08
N GLU A 310 -10.58 6.34 12.89
CA GLU A 310 -9.81 7.14 13.88
C GLU A 310 -10.69 7.73 14.98
N SER A 311 -11.97 8.00 14.65
CA SER A 311 -12.92 8.64 15.56
C SER A 311 -13.38 7.67 16.66
N GLY A 312 -13.21 8.04 17.93
CA GLY A 312 -13.61 7.20 19.06
C GLY A 312 -15.09 6.79 19.06
N ILE A 313 -15.99 7.63 18.50
CA ILE A 313 -17.41 7.26 18.33
C ILE A 313 -17.63 6.23 17.22
N HIS A 314 -16.82 6.25 16.16
CA HIS A 314 -16.87 5.24 15.10
C HIS A 314 -16.28 3.92 15.59
N GLN A 315 -15.16 3.97 16.32
CA GLN A 315 -14.56 2.79 16.94
C GLN A 315 -15.53 2.08 17.88
N ASP A 316 -16.20 2.80 18.78
CA ASP A 316 -17.22 2.25 19.67
C ASP A 316 -18.40 1.64 18.87
N GLY A 317 -18.84 2.29 17.79
CA GLY A 317 -19.87 1.77 16.89
C GLY A 317 -19.46 0.45 16.21
N VAL A 318 -18.25 0.39 15.66
CA VAL A 318 -17.70 -0.80 14.99
C VAL A 318 -17.48 -1.95 15.98
N LEU A 319 -17.00 -1.67 17.19
CA LEU A 319 -16.84 -2.67 18.26
C LEU A 319 -18.19 -3.29 18.67
N LYS A 320 -19.27 -2.50 18.68
CA LYS A 320 -20.63 -2.98 18.98
C LYS A 320 -21.23 -3.75 17.81
N ASN A 321 -21.12 -3.20 16.59
CA ASN A 321 -21.57 -3.83 15.36
C ASN A 321 -20.84 -3.18 14.16
N ARG A 322 -19.98 -3.95 13.50
CA ARG A 322 -19.19 -3.49 12.34
C ARG A 322 -20.04 -2.91 11.21
N GLN A 323 -21.26 -3.41 11.01
CA GLN A 323 -22.18 -2.96 9.96
C GLN A 323 -22.64 -1.50 10.12
N THR A 324 -22.40 -0.88 11.27
CA THR A 324 -22.72 0.54 11.50
C THR A 324 -21.94 1.48 10.59
N TYR A 325 -20.72 1.11 10.19
CA TYR A 325 -19.85 1.91 9.33
C TYR A 325 -19.19 1.13 8.20
N GLU A 326 -19.11 -0.20 8.29
CA GLU A 326 -18.45 -1.05 7.30
C GLU A 326 -19.48 -1.73 6.39
N ILE A 327 -19.65 -1.17 5.18
CA ILE A 327 -20.46 -1.79 4.11
C ILE A 327 -19.71 -2.93 3.39
N ILE A 328 -18.39 -2.97 3.52
CA ILE A 328 -17.49 -3.98 2.98
C ILE A 328 -16.57 -4.38 4.12
N THR A 329 -16.52 -5.68 4.41
CA THR A 329 -15.53 -6.21 5.34
C THR A 329 -14.15 -6.27 4.68
N PRO A 330 -13.08 -5.95 5.40
CA PRO A 330 -11.70 -6.01 4.94
C PRO A 330 -11.33 -7.34 4.24
N GLU A 331 -11.80 -8.44 4.81
CA GLU A 331 -11.53 -9.79 4.34
C GLU A 331 -12.16 -10.03 2.96
N THR A 332 -13.27 -9.35 2.65
CA THR A 332 -13.96 -9.45 1.34
C THR A 332 -13.06 -8.99 0.20
N VAL A 333 -12.16 -8.05 0.47
CA VAL A 333 -11.21 -7.50 -0.53
C VAL A 333 -9.79 -8.05 -0.35
N GLY A 334 -9.59 -8.94 0.62
CA GLY A 334 -8.29 -9.59 0.87
C GLY A 334 -7.36 -8.83 1.80
N VAL A 335 -7.89 -7.91 2.62
CA VAL A 335 -7.12 -7.26 3.68
C VAL A 335 -7.17 -8.14 4.93
N THR A 336 -6.03 -8.64 5.38
CA THR A 336 -5.92 -9.55 6.55
C THR A 336 -5.36 -8.88 7.79
N ASP A 337 -4.64 -7.76 7.65
CA ASP A 337 -4.03 -7.01 8.75
C ASP A 337 -4.64 -5.62 8.83
N ILE A 338 -5.76 -5.49 9.54
CA ILE A 338 -6.14 -4.18 10.07
C ILE A 338 -5.67 -4.14 11.50
N SER A 339 -4.44 -3.67 11.67
CA SER A 339 -4.07 -3.10 12.96
C SER A 339 -5.01 -1.93 13.21
N LEU A 340 -5.67 -1.94 14.36
CA LEU A 340 -6.46 -0.82 14.84
C LEU A 340 -5.48 0.34 15.00
N VAL A 341 -5.45 1.27 14.03
CA VAL A 341 -4.50 2.39 14.08
C VAL A 341 -4.91 3.29 15.22
N LEU A 342 -4.12 3.23 16.28
CA LEU A 342 -4.26 4.11 17.42
C LEU A 342 -3.54 5.42 17.10
N GLY A 343 -4.29 6.52 17.17
CA GLY A 343 -3.80 7.86 16.89
C GLY A 343 -4.33 8.87 17.90
N LYS A 344 -4.08 10.16 17.63
CA LYS A 344 -4.45 11.24 18.55
C LYS A 344 -5.94 11.31 18.86
N HIS A 345 -6.82 10.77 18.02
CA HIS A 345 -8.26 10.75 18.27
C HIS A 345 -8.78 9.45 18.89
N SER A 346 -7.90 8.46 19.09
CA SER A 346 -8.29 7.18 19.69
C SER A 346 -8.67 7.35 21.16
N GLY A 347 -9.77 6.68 21.52
CA GLY A 347 -10.35 6.74 22.85
C GLY A 347 -9.65 5.80 23.84
N ARG A 348 -9.91 6.03 25.13
CA ARG A 348 -9.39 5.22 26.24
C ARG A 348 -9.66 3.71 26.07
N ASN A 349 -10.86 3.35 25.60
CA ASN A 349 -11.25 1.96 25.42
C ASN A 349 -10.47 1.27 24.29
N ALA A 350 -10.28 1.94 23.16
CA ALA A 350 -9.51 1.41 22.04
C ALA A 350 -8.04 1.17 22.42
N PHE A 351 -7.43 2.09 23.18
CA PHE A 351 -6.09 1.88 23.73
C PHE A 351 -6.05 0.68 24.70
N ARG A 352 -7.04 0.54 25.59
CA ARG A 352 -7.13 -0.61 26.52
C ARG A 352 -7.27 -1.95 25.81
N GLU A 353 -8.09 -2.00 24.77
CA GLU A 353 -8.30 -3.22 23.99
C GLU A 353 -7.02 -3.62 23.26
N ARG A 354 -6.29 -2.65 22.68
CA ARG A 354 -5.00 -2.92 22.05
C ARG A 354 -3.93 -3.38 23.06
N CYS A 355 -3.87 -2.78 24.25
CA CYS A 355 -2.98 -3.27 25.31
C CYS A 355 -3.28 -4.74 25.67
N LYS A 356 -4.55 -5.13 25.74
CA LYS A 356 -4.96 -6.53 25.98
C LYS A 356 -4.50 -7.46 24.85
N GLU A 357 -4.70 -7.06 23.59
CA GLU A 357 -4.25 -7.81 22.41
C GLU A 357 -2.72 -7.99 22.37
N LEU A 358 -1.97 -6.99 22.85
CA LEU A 358 -0.52 -7.03 22.99
C LEU A 358 -0.03 -7.82 24.22
N GLY A 359 -0.94 -8.48 24.94
CA GLY A 359 -0.62 -9.35 26.09
C GLY A 359 -0.61 -8.64 27.45
N PHE A 360 -1.06 -7.38 27.54
CA PHE A 360 -1.15 -6.62 28.79
C PHE A 360 -2.61 -6.52 29.27
N SER A 361 -3.15 -7.63 29.75
CA SER A 361 -4.56 -7.73 30.17
C SER A 361 -4.88 -7.06 31.51
N ASP A 362 -3.90 -6.99 32.41
CA ASP A 362 -4.10 -6.69 33.84
C ASP A 362 -3.21 -5.52 34.31
N ILE A 363 -3.24 -4.40 33.58
CA ILE A 363 -2.55 -3.16 33.97
C ILE A 363 -3.35 -2.44 35.07
N PRO A 364 -2.74 -2.07 36.22
CA PRO A 364 -3.36 -1.20 37.21
C PRO A 364 -3.90 0.11 36.62
N GLU A 365 -5.00 0.62 37.15
CA GLU A 365 -5.74 1.74 36.53
C GLU A 365 -4.92 3.04 36.47
N ASP A 366 -4.05 3.26 37.46
CA ASP A 366 -3.12 4.38 37.56
C ASP A 366 -1.96 4.27 36.55
N GLU A 367 -1.36 3.10 36.40
CA GLU A 367 -0.34 2.83 35.38
C GLU A 367 -0.91 2.93 33.96
N PHE A 368 -2.13 2.43 33.76
CA PHE A 368 -2.85 2.54 32.51
C PHE A 368 -3.15 4.00 32.15
N GLN A 369 -3.58 4.81 33.14
CA GLN A 369 -3.84 6.24 32.93
C GLN A 369 -2.59 6.96 32.44
N LYS A 370 -1.44 6.72 33.08
CA LYS A 370 -0.17 7.33 32.71
C LYS A 370 0.31 6.87 31.33
N ALA A 371 0.20 5.57 31.03
CA ALA A 371 0.51 5.04 29.70
C ALA A 371 -0.40 5.63 28.61
N PHE A 372 -1.67 5.88 28.91
CA PHE A 372 -2.59 6.53 27.97
C PHE A 372 -2.23 8.00 27.74
N GLU A 373 -1.81 8.73 28.77
CA GLU A 373 -1.32 10.11 28.62
C GLU A 373 -0.03 10.18 27.80
N ASP A 374 0.92 9.29 28.05
CA ASP A 374 2.15 9.18 27.25
C ASP A 374 1.87 8.80 25.81
N PHE A 375 0.93 7.88 25.58
CA PHE A 375 0.45 7.53 24.24
C PHE A 375 -0.14 8.75 23.52
N LYS A 376 -0.95 9.56 24.21
CA LYS A 376 -1.52 10.80 23.66
C LYS A 376 -0.44 11.83 23.33
N ALA A 377 0.54 12.01 24.23
CA ALA A 377 1.67 12.90 24.00
C ALA A 377 2.58 12.42 22.86
N LEU A 378 2.72 11.09 22.67
CA LEU A 378 3.43 10.51 21.54
C LEU A 378 2.67 10.74 20.23
N CYS A 379 1.35 10.57 20.22
CA CYS A 379 0.50 10.87 19.05
C CYS A 379 0.53 12.35 18.63
N ASP A 380 0.81 13.27 19.55
CA ASP A 380 0.98 14.70 19.22
C ASP A 380 2.31 14.98 18.49
N LYS A 381 3.32 14.12 18.69
CA LYS A 381 4.66 14.26 18.12
C LYS A 381 4.88 13.36 16.90
N LYS A 382 4.23 12.20 16.87
CA LYS A 382 4.37 11.15 15.85
C LYS A 382 3.03 10.93 15.14
N LYS A 383 3.04 10.98 13.80
CA LYS A 383 1.81 10.87 13.00
C LYS A 383 1.15 9.48 13.08
N ASN A 384 1.95 8.42 13.15
CA ASN A 384 1.49 7.04 13.22
C ASN A 384 2.17 6.34 14.41
N VAL A 385 1.39 5.94 15.42
CA VAL A 385 1.88 5.15 16.55
C VAL A 385 1.55 3.68 16.27
N ASN A 386 2.56 2.81 16.30
CA ASN A 386 2.42 1.38 16.04
C ASN A 386 2.51 0.56 17.33
N ASP A 387 2.33 -0.75 17.23
CA ASP A 387 2.38 -1.65 18.39
C ASP A 387 3.72 -1.61 19.13
N ALA A 388 4.82 -1.46 18.40
CA ALA A 388 6.14 -1.39 19.01
C ALA A 388 6.30 -0.12 19.86
N ASP A 389 5.70 1.00 19.45
CA ASP A 389 5.65 2.22 20.24
C ASP A 389 4.79 2.04 21.51
N ILE A 390 3.63 1.37 21.39
CA ILE A 390 2.75 1.07 22.53
C ILE A 390 3.47 0.17 23.53
N LEU A 391 4.14 -0.88 23.05
CA LEU A 391 4.98 -1.76 23.86
C LEU A 391 6.12 -0.99 24.54
N ALA A 392 6.73 -0.02 23.85
CA ALA A 392 7.77 0.82 24.43
C ALA A 392 7.24 1.67 25.59
N ILE A 393 6.09 2.33 25.42
CA ILE A 393 5.44 3.10 26.50
C ILE A 393 5.12 2.20 27.71
N LEU A 394 4.49 1.05 27.46
CA LEU A 394 4.14 0.10 28.52
C LEU A 394 5.38 -0.43 29.25
N SER A 395 6.44 -0.77 28.52
CA SER A 395 7.70 -1.24 29.10
C SER A 395 8.43 -0.16 29.89
N SER A 396 8.36 1.10 29.46
CA SER A 396 8.94 2.24 30.16
C SER A 396 8.22 2.49 31.47
N GLN A 397 6.90 2.41 31.51
CA GLN A 397 6.13 2.59 32.75
C GLN A 397 6.41 1.47 33.77
N LEU A 398 6.49 0.22 33.31
CA LEU A 398 6.86 -0.92 34.17
C LEU A 398 8.29 -0.80 34.73
N GLN A 399 9.22 -0.20 33.97
CA GLN A 399 10.59 0.05 34.45
C GLN A 399 10.71 1.30 35.33
N GLU A 400 9.98 2.38 35.05
CA GLU A 400 9.96 3.59 35.88
C GLU A 400 9.41 3.30 37.28
N SER A 401 8.33 2.52 37.39
CA SER A 401 7.75 2.13 38.69
C SER A 401 8.70 1.28 39.54
N ALA A 402 9.62 0.53 38.93
CA ALA A 402 10.61 -0.28 39.63
C ALA A 402 11.91 0.47 39.99
N VAL A 403 12.24 1.57 39.29
CA VAL A 403 13.54 2.28 39.41
C VAL A 403 13.41 3.64 40.13
N ALA A 404 12.26 4.31 40.05
CA ALA A 404 12.08 5.66 40.61
C ALA A 404 12.19 5.72 42.15
N SER A 405 11.92 4.62 42.86
CA SER A 405 12.05 4.58 44.33
C SER A 405 13.49 4.48 44.83
N SER A 406 14.48 4.23 43.97
CA SER A 406 15.88 3.97 44.37
C SER A 406 16.97 4.58 43.46
N ALA A 407 16.62 5.47 42.54
CA ALA A 407 17.58 6.08 41.61
C ALA A 407 18.58 7.03 42.30
N PHE A 408 19.87 6.95 41.95
CA PHE A 408 20.92 7.83 42.46
C PHE A 408 21.08 9.09 41.61
N PHE A 409 20.98 8.94 40.29
CA PHE A 409 21.15 10.03 39.31
C PHE A 409 20.02 10.06 38.28
N THR A 410 19.61 11.27 37.87
CA THR A 410 18.66 11.48 36.77
C THR A 410 19.28 12.41 35.73
N LEU A 411 19.16 12.08 34.44
CA LEU A 411 19.61 12.96 33.36
C LEU A 411 18.68 14.18 33.23
N VAL A 412 19.23 15.38 33.36
CA VAL A 412 18.49 16.66 33.31
C VAL A 412 18.72 17.37 31.99
N GLY A 413 19.95 17.34 31.48
CA GLY A 413 20.32 18.06 30.27
C GLY A 413 21.46 17.39 29.53
N LEU A 414 21.40 17.46 28.22
CA LEU A 414 22.38 16.90 27.32
C LEU A 414 22.54 17.84 26.12
N GLN A 415 23.77 18.25 25.86
CA GLN A 415 24.14 18.96 24.64
C GLN A 415 25.38 18.30 24.05
N VAL A 416 25.31 17.98 22.77
CA VAL A 416 26.42 17.33 22.05
C VAL A 416 26.73 18.12 20.79
N VAL A 417 28.01 18.34 20.54
CA VAL A 417 28.52 18.93 19.30
C VAL A 417 29.50 17.93 18.70
N SER A 418 29.19 17.44 17.50
CA SER A 418 30.01 16.49 16.74
C SER A 418 29.98 16.82 15.26
N GLY A 419 31.06 16.46 14.54
CA GLY A 419 31.18 16.59 13.10
C GLY A 419 31.97 15.41 12.51
N THR A 420 32.16 15.41 11.19
CA THR A 420 32.97 14.40 10.49
C THR A 420 34.47 14.55 10.76
N GLU A 421 34.90 15.75 11.16
CA GLU A 421 36.28 16.07 11.50
C GLU A 421 36.36 16.68 12.91
N GLY A 422 37.36 16.26 13.69
CA GLY A 422 37.59 16.75 15.05
C GLY A 422 36.88 15.93 16.15
N PRO A 423 37.26 16.15 17.42
CA PRO A 423 36.71 15.37 18.53
C PRO A 423 35.30 15.86 18.89
N ALA A 424 34.42 14.94 19.28
CA ALA A 424 33.09 15.31 19.75
C ALA A 424 33.15 15.87 21.17
N THR A 425 32.29 16.83 21.47
CA THR A 425 32.17 17.42 22.82
C THR A 425 30.76 17.22 23.35
N ALA A 426 30.64 16.87 24.63
CA ALA A 426 29.35 16.72 25.30
C ALA A 426 29.34 17.51 26.61
N ASN A 427 28.26 18.24 26.84
CA ASN A 427 27.91 18.85 28.12
C ASN A 427 26.72 18.09 28.69
N VAL A 428 26.88 17.54 29.89
CA VAL A 428 25.88 16.71 30.56
C VAL A 428 25.52 17.32 31.89
N ARG A 429 24.23 17.34 32.22
CA ARG A 429 23.70 17.71 33.53
C ARG A 429 22.95 16.54 34.14
N LEU A 430 23.36 16.12 35.33
CA LEU A 430 22.69 15.09 36.13
C LEU A 430 22.19 15.68 37.44
N PHE A 431 21.02 15.26 37.89
CA PHE A 431 20.53 15.51 39.23
C PHE A 431 20.95 14.37 40.15
N ASP A 432 21.73 14.67 41.18
CA ASP A 432 22.12 13.73 42.24
C ASP A 432 20.99 13.69 43.27
N VAL A 433 20.22 12.60 43.27
CA VAL A 433 18.98 12.45 44.07
C VAL A 433 19.30 12.44 45.56
N GLN A 434 20.43 11.83 45.96
CA GLN A 434 20.83 11.72 47.36
C GLN A 434 21.27 13.07 47.93
N LYS A 435 22.06 13.82 47.15
CA LYS A 435 22.58 15.13 47.57
C LYS A 435 21.62 16.28 47.26
N LYS A 436 20.57 16.04 46.48
CA LYS A 436 19.60 17.03 45.99
C LYS A 436 20.27 18.21 45.29
N ILE A 437 21.29 17.92 44.48
CA ILE A 437 22.04 18.94 43.72
C ILE A 437 22.10 18.57 42.25
N GLU A 438 22.06 19.57 41.38
CA GLU A 438 22.39 19.42 39.97
C GLU A 438 23.90 19.52 39.79
N LYS A 439 24.48 18.58 39.04
CA LYS A 439 25.88 18.56 38.67
C LYS A 439 26.00 18.65 37.16
N MET A 440 26.99 19.40 36.70
CA MET A 440 27.29 19.58 35.28
C MET A 440 28.77 19.33 35.05
N ASP A 441 29.08 18.65 33.96
CA ASP A 441 30.45 18.53 33.46
C ASP A 441 30.44 18.40 31.93
N ALA A 442 31.60 18.58 31.33
CA ALA A 442 31.83 18.40 29.92
C ALA A 442 33.04 17.51 29.64
N ALA A 443 32.96 16.74 28.58
CA ALA A 443 34.06 15.90 28.13
C ALA A 443 34.20 15.89 26.61
N VAL A 444 35.37 15.43 26.19
CA VAL A 444 35.77 15.34 24.78
C VAL A 444 35.95 13.85 24.45
N GLY A 445 35.20 13.36 23.47
CA GLY A 445 35.29 12.01 22.93
C GLY A 445 36.21 11.99 21.72
N LYS A 446 37.16 11.05 21.69
CA LYS A 446 38.10 10.86 20.57
C LYS A 446 37.49 10.02 19.45
N ALA A 447 36.62 9.08 19.80
CA ALA A 447 35.96 8.14 18.92
C ALA A 447 34.54 8.56 18.53
N GLY A 448 33.92 9.53 19.23
CA GLY A 448 32.63 10.08 18.85
C GLY A 448 31.81 10.70 19.98
N SER A 449 30.58 11.08 19.64
CA SER A 449 29.62 11.74 20.55
C SER A 449 29.27 10.89 21.76
N ILE A 450 29.04 9.59 21.56
CA ILE A 450 28.67 8.66 22.64
C ILE A 450 29.78 8.56 23.69
N GLU A 451 31.05 8.48 23.25
CA GLU A 451 32.19 8.47 24.18
C GLU A 451 32.25 9.79 24.98
N ALA A 452 32.07 10.93 24.33
CA ALA A 452 32.05 12.23 25.00
C ALA A 452 30.97 12.30 26.09
N VAL A 453 29.77 11.78 25.80
CA VAL A 453 28.65 11.73 26.75
C VAL A 453 28.98 10.82 27.93
N PHE A 454 29.48 9.61 27.68
CA PHE A 454 29.80 8.66 28.76
C PHE A 454 30.96 9.14 29.62
N GLU A 455 31.96 9.80 29.04
CA GLU A 455 33.04 10.43 29.81
C GLU A 455 32.54 11.56 30.70
N ALA A 456 31.64 12.42 30.20
CA ALA A 456 31.04 13.48 31.01
C ALA A 456 30.20 12.88 32.17
N ILE A 457 29.40 11.84 31.92
CA ILE A 457 28.63 11.13 32.95
C ILE A 457 29.58 10.52 33.99
N GLN A 458 30.63 9.82 33.58
CA GLN A 458 31.62 9.21 34.49
C GLN A 458 32.29 10.25 35.40
N ARG A 459 32.64 11.43 34.87
CA ARG A 459 33.21 12.52 35.67
C ARG A 459 32.23 13.07 36.71
N ILE A 460 30.96 13.25 36.33
CA ILE A 460 29.91 13.71 37.24
C ILE A 460 29.65 12.69 38.37
N VAL A 461 29.64 11.41 38.02
CA VAL A 461 29.48 10.30 38.97
C VAL A 461 30.74 10.11 39.83
N GLY A 462 31.91 10.49 39.32
CA GLY A 462 33.20 10.35 39.97
C GLY A 462 33.74 8.91 39.97
N ARG A 463 33.32 8.09 39.00
CA ARG A 463 33.70 6.68 38.87
C ARG A 463 33.91 6.28 37.42
N ARG A 464 34.76 5.27 37.21
CA ARG A 464 35.01 4.66 35.91
C ARG A 464 34.15 3.40 35.72
N PHE A 465 33.59 3.26 34.54
CA PHE A 465 32.81 2.07 34.16
C PHE A 465 33.29 1.55 32.82
N ARG A 466 33.46 0.24 32.72
CA ARG A 466 33.77 -0.45 31.47
C ARG A 466 32.48 -0.79 30.75
N LEU A 467 32.32 -0.24 29.55
CA LEU A 467 31.22 -0.59 28.64
C LEU A 467 31.50 -1.98 28.04
N THR A 468 30.59 -2.92 28.25
CA THR A 468 30.73 -4.32 27.77
C THR A 468 29.76 -4.67 26.67
N LYS A 469 28.58 -4.03 26.64
CA LYS A 469 27.62 -4.12 25.55
C LYS A 469 27.10 -2.72 25.23
N PHE A 470 27.03 -2.41 23.95
CA PHE A 470 26.43 -1.19 23.43
C PHE A 470 25.80 -1.49 22.08
N ASP A 471 24.48 -1.61 22.07
CA ASP A 471 23.70 -1.87 20.86
C ASP A 471 22.67 -0.76 20.69
N ILE A 472 22.59 -0.21 19.47
CA ILE A 472 21.53 0.71 19.06
C ILE A 472 20.71 0.02 17.97
N SER A 473 19.39 0.01 18.15
CA SER A 473 18.45 -0.56 17.19
C SER A 473 17.29 0.41 16.98
N ALA A 474 16.69 0.37 15.79
CA ALA A 474 15.45 1.08 15.52
C ALA A 474 14.26 0.31 16.11
N VAL A 475 13.32 1.03 16.68
CA VAL A 475 12.00 0.52 17.07
C VAL A 475 10.99 1.16 16.13
N GLY A 476 10.54 0.35 15.15
CA GLY A 476 9.68 0.79 14.05
C GLY A 476 10.46 1.24 12.81
N GLU A 477 9.74 1.86 11.87
CA GLU A 477 10.23 2.28 10.56
C GLU A 477 9.96 3.78 10.33
N GLY A 478 10.75 4.40 9.45
CA GLY A 478 10.63 5.82 9.10
C GLY A 478 11.75 6.69 9.68
N SER A 479 11.85 7.93 9.18
CA SER A 479 12.86 8.90 9.63
C SER A 479 12.66 9.43 11.05
N ASP A 480 11.50 9.13 11.64
CA ASP A 480 11.06 9.48 13.00
C ASP A 480 10.93 8.24 13.91
N ALA A 481 11.50 7.10 13.51
CA ALA A 481 11.53 5.89 14.33
C ALA A 481 12.25 6.12 15.67
N LEU A 482 11.82 5.43 16.72
CA LEU A 482 12.47 5.50 18.02
C LEU A 482 13.83 4.77 17.96
N GLY A 483 14.85 5.38 18.54
CA GLY A 483 16.14 4.75 18.77
C GLY A 483 16.17 4.05 20.13
N LYS A 484 16.33 2.74 20.14
CA LYS A 484 16.53 1.94 21.36
C LYS A 484 18.01 1.71 21.59
N ALA A 485 18.50 2.14 22.76
CA ALA A 485 19.85 1.87 23.23
C ALA A 485 19.83 0.77 24.30
N GLU A 486 20.61 -0.29 24.07
CA GLU A 486 20.91 -1.34 25.04
C GLU A 486 22.35 -1.21 25.52
N ILE A 487 22.52 -1.06 26.83
CA ILE A 487 23.81 -0.77 27.45
C ILE A 487 24.07 -1.77 28.56
N GLN A 488 25.30 -2.28 28.62
CA GLN A 488 25.80 -3.05 29.76
C GLN A 488 27.12 -2.46 30.25
N VAL A 489 27.18 -2.19 31.55
CA VAL A 489 28.36 -1.65 32.22
C VAL A 489 28.88 -2.61 33.29
N MET A 490 30.18 -2.60 33.47
CA MET A 490 30.88 -3.25 34.58
C MET A 490 31.74 -2.22 35.33
N PRO A 491 31.99 -2.42 36.63
CA PRO A 491 32.93 -1.59 37.37
C PRO A 491 34.36 -1.76 36.82
N ASP A 492 35.09 -0.66 36.68
CA ASP A 492 36.51 -0.69 36.30
C ASP A 492 37.38 -0.63 37.57
N ILE A 493 37.49 -1.78 38.27
CA ILE A 493 38.20 -1.93 39.56
C ILE A 493 39.26 -3.04 39.44
N VAL A 494 40.48 -2.76 39.92
CA VAL A 494 41.51 -3.79 40.15
C VAL A 494 41.27 -4.41 41.55
N PRO A 495 40.92 -5.70 41.68
CA PRO A 495 40.48 -6.26 42.97
C PRO A 495 41.61 -6.35 44.01
N GLY A 496 41.36 -5.86 45.22
CA GLY A 496 42.24 -6.03 46.39
C GLY A 496 41.69 -6.98 47.46
N ASN A 497 40.40 -7.39 47.40
CA ASN A 497 39.77 -8.34 48.31
C ASN A 497 38.59 -9.11 47.66
N ALA A 498 38.07 -10.13 48.35
CA ALA A 498 37.01 -11.02 47.84
C ALA A 498 35.65 -10.31 47.58
N SER A 499 35.36 -9.22 48.30
CA SER A 499 34.18 -8.37 48.02
C SER A 499 34.36 -7.58 46.72
N GLU A 500 35.56 -7.05 46.48
CA GLU A 500 35.90 -6.32 45.25
C GLU A 500 35.97 -7.26 44.04
N GLU A 501 36.33 -8.53 44.24
CA GLU A 501 36.32 -9.56 43.17
C GLU A 501 34.89 -9.94 42.74
N ARG A 502 33.92 -9.91 43.66
CA ARG A 502 32.49 -10.08 43.32
C ARG A 502 31.93 -8.88 42.58
N ILE A 503 32.33 -7.66 42.97
CA ILE A 503 31.89 -6.42 42.33
C ILE A 503 32.47 -6.33 40.91
N SER A 504 33.76 -6.64 40.71
CA SER A 504 34.42 -6.54 39.40
C SER A 504 33.89 -7.47 38.32
N LYS A 505 33.10 -8.49 38.68
CA LYS A 505 32.45 -9.44 37.75
C LYS A 505 30.97 -9.16 37.50
N ALA A 506 30.34 -8.23 38.23
CA ALA A 506 28.92 -7.93 38.07
C ALA A 506 28.69 -7.01 36.85
N ALA A 507 27.79 -7.43 35.97
CA ALA A 507 27.42 -6.66 34.79
C ALA A 507 25.98 -6.14 34.92
N PHE A 508 25.79 -4.84 34.73
CA PHE A 508 24.51 -4.16 34.90
C PHE A 508 24.01 -3.65 33.56
N SER A 509 22.81 -4.07 33.18
CA SER A 509 22.23 -3.74 31.88
C SER A 509 21.00 -2.84 31.99
N SER A 510 20.81 -2.01 30.98
CA SER A 510 19.65 -1.15 30.81
C SER A 510 19.27 -1.04 29.34
N SER A 511 17.99 -0.82 29.08
CA SER A 511 17.46 -0.60 27.74
C SER A 511 16.44 0.52 27.75
N ILE A 512 16.65 1.56 26.95
CA ILE A 512 15.78 2.74 26.88
C ILE A 512 15.58 3.14 25.41
N ALA A 513 14.36 3.52 25.06
CA ALA A 513 14.00 4.07 23.76
C ALA A 513 13.76 5.58 23.84
N ASP A 514 14.24 6.34 22.86
CA ASP A 514 14.01 7.77 22.72
C ASP A 514 13.96 8.15 21.23
N THR A 515 13.31 9.26 20.90
CA THR A 515 13.35 9.87 19.56
C THR A 515 14.75 10.29 19.13
N ASP A 516 15.64 10.59 20.08
CA ASP A 516 17.04 10.90 19.82
C ASP A 516 17.97 9.78 20.33
N ILE A 517 18.76 9.18 19.43
CA ILE A 517 19.63 8.04 19.75
C ILE A 517 20.70 8.37 20.81
N VAL A 518 21.13 9.64 20.89
CA VAL A 518 22.16 10.08 21.84
C VAL A 518 21.55 10.24 23.23
N SER A 519 20.33 10.79 23.31
CA SER A 519 19.51 10.83 24.52
C SER A 519 19.20 9.41 25.02
N ALA A 520 18.77 8.50 24.14
CA ALA A 520 18.50 7.10 24.49
C ALA A 520 19.74 6.45 25.13
N ALA A 521 20.92 6.62 24.50
CA ALA A 521 22.17 6.10 25.02
C ALA A 521 22.55 6.72 26.38
N ALA A 522 22.42 8.03 26.54
CA ALA A 522 22.74 8.72 27.79
C ALA A 522 21.84 8.24 28.94
N LYS A 523 20.52 8.15 28.71
CA LYS A 523 19.55 7.65 29.69
C LYS A 523 19.82 6.20 30.04
N ALA A 524 20.04 5.33 29.05
CA ALA A 524 20.32 3.92 29.26
C ALA A 524 21.59 3.73 30.12
N TYR A 525 22.63 4.54 29.86
CA TYR A 525 23.89 4.49 30.60
C TYR A 525 23.72 4.92 32.05
N VAL A 526 23.01 6.03 32.31
CA VAL A 526 22.68 6.47 33.68
C VAL A 526 21.85 5.42 34.42
N ALA A 527 20.87 4.81 33.75
CA ALA A 527 20.05 3.75 34.35
C ALA A 527 20.86 2.49 34.69
N ALA A 528 21.82 2.09 33.84
CA ALA A 528 22.72 0.97 34.12
C ALA A 528 23.62 1.26 35.34
N ILE A 529 24.16 2.49 35.43
CA ILE A 529 24.93 2.95 36.60
C ILE A 529 24.06 2.96 37.87
N ASN A 530 22.82 3.45 37.79
CA ASN A 530 21.91 3.46 38.94
C ASN A 530 21.66 2.04 39.46
N LYS A 531 21.43 1.06 38.57
CA LYS A 531 21.27 -0.35 38.98
C LYS A 531 22.49 -0.87 39.73
N GLN A 532 23.69 -0.53 39.29
CA GLN A 532 24.92 -0.86 40.00
C GLN A 532 24.97 -0.22 41.39
N LEU A 533 24.72 1.09 41.49
CA LEU A 533 24.80 1.83 42.75
C LEU A 533 23.76 1.35 43.77
N VAL A 534 22.55 1.00 43.32
CA VAL A 534 21.52 0.38 44.14
C VAL A 534 22.01 -0.97 44.67
N TRP A 535 22.52 -1.83 43.79
CA TRP A 535 23.02 -3.14 44.19
C TRP A 535 24.19 -3.04 45.18
N GLU A 536 25.13 -2.13 44.97
CA GLU A 536 26.21 -1.87 45.93
C GLU A 536 25.69 -1.42 47.30
N SER A 537 24.67 -0.55 47.32
CA SER A 537 24.00 -0.13 48.55
C SER A 537 23.31 -1.30 49.26
N GLU A 538 22.69 -2.22 48.52
CA GLU A 538 22.08 -3.43 49.06
C GLU A 538 23.13 -4.43 49.58
N VAL A 539 24.28 -4.55 48.91
CA VAL A 539 25.39 -5.39 49.37
C VAL A 539 25.96 -4.86 50.69
N ALA A 540 26.16 -3.54 50.79
CA ALA A 540 26.60 -2.89 52.03
C ALA A 540 25.58 -3.03 53.18
N ALA A 541 24.29 -3.10 52.86
CA ALA A 541 23.21 -3.30 53.83
C ALA A 541 22.94 -4.78 54.17
N GLY A 542 23.62 -5.73 53.50
CA GLY A 542 23.42 -7.17 53.69
C GLY A 542 22.12 -7.73 53.10
N THR A 543 21.47 -7.00 52.18
CA THR A 543 20.16 -7.34 51.59
C THR A 543 20.20 -7.68 50.10
N ALA A 544 21.39 -7.74 49.50
CA ALA A 544 21.56 -7.94 48.05
C ALA A 544 21.00 -9.28 47.54
N ARG A 545 20.30 -9.24 46.41
CA ARG A 545 19.89 -10.43 45.64
C ARG A 545 21.11 -11.09 44.98
N SER A 546 21.10 -12.42 44.88
CA SER A 546 22.12 -13.20 44.16
C SER A 546 22.14 -12.83 42.68
N LEU A 547 23.35 -12.66 42.11
CA LEU A 547 23.54 -12.36 40.68
C LEU A 547 23.09 -13.55 39.81
N PRO A 548 22.59 -13.32 38.59
CA PRO A 548 22.46 -14.38 37.58
C PRO A 548 23.86 -14.84 37.19
N GLU A 549 24.20 -16.11 37.44
CA GLU A 549 25.45 -16.70 36.95
C GLU A 549 25.48 -16.69 35.41
N GLU A 550 26.63 -16.39 34.83
CA GLU A 550 26.90 -16.56 33.40
C GLU A 550 26.57 -18.02 33.02
N ARG A 551 25.57 -18.21 32.16
CA ARG A 551 25.40 -19.48 31.47
C ARG A 551 26.61 -19.67 30.56
N THR A 552 27.57 -20.47 30.99
CA THR A 552 28.56 -21.08 30.12
C THR A 552 27.82 -21.98 29.13
N VAL A 553 27.82 -21.60 27.87
CA VAL A 553 27.46 -22.49 26.77
C VAL A 553 28.71 -23.32 26.52
N ASP A 554 28.66 -24.60 26.89
CA ASP A 554 29.69 -25.57 26.51
C ASP A 554 29.70 -25.69 24.98
N VAL A 555 30.91 -25.66 24.41
CA VAL A 555 31.21 -25.57 22.96
C VAL A 555 30.68 -26.75 22.16
#